data_AF-A0A960UTP9-F1
#
_entry.id   AF-A0A960UTP9-F1
#
_cell.length_a   1.000
_cell.length_b   1.000
_cell.length_c   1.000
_cell.angle_alpha   90.00
_cell.angle_beta   90.00
_cell.angle_gamma   90.00
#
_symmetry.space_group_name_H-M   'P 1'
#
loop_
_entity.id
_entity.type
_entity.pdbx_description
1 polymer ?
#
loop_
_entity_poly.entity_id
_entity_poly.type
_entity_poly.pdbx_seq_one_letter_code
_entity_poly.pdbx_strand_id
1 'polypeptide(L)'
;MPELIMDLKGRLEEPVALGTDLFSLKTLICATPLSLARTELDPLEKIIMWSSAHFSTMRKDPAVEWAILEAIPETNSNAFRLEQRLREAMDQDEFLLHFQPIISQTLDSVVGCEALIRWQDPRSDHLVMPMTFMPVAEQSELIHRLGLWITARVARQARSMQEAGLNLEFYSLNAAVPQLMHGSFSRETLRIWREFGLPPSLLKVEITESVMAEHRPVMAENLRHLRD
;
A
#
# COMPACT_ATOMS: atom_id res chain seq x y z
N MET A 1 -14.56 -29.14 10.27
CA MET A 1 -13.81 -27.98 9.75
C MET A 1 -13.04 -27.25 10.85
N PRO A 2 -13.63 -26.95 12.04
CA PRO A 2 -12.85 -26.44 13.19
C PRO A 2 -11.74 -27.40 13.65
N GLU A 3 -12.01 -28.71 13.60
CA GLU A 3 -11.03 -29.75 13.97
C GLU A 3 -9.75 -29.71 13.13
N LEU A 4 -9.85 -29.44 11.83
CA LEU A 4 -8.68 -29.32 10.94
C LEU A 4 -7.85 -28.09 11.28
N ILE A 5 -8.51 -26.97 11.61
CA ILE A 5 -7.83 -25.72 12.02
C ILE A 5 -7.12 -25.93 13.36
N MET A 6 -7.75 -26.62 14.30
CA MET A 6 -7.14 -26.96 15.59
C MET A 6 -5.96 -27.93 15.44
N ASP A 7 -6.08 -28.97 14.61
CA ASP A 7 -4.95 -29.88 14.31
C ASP A 7 -3.79 -29.14 13.64
N LEU A 8 -4.06 -28.31 12.63
CA LEU A 8 -3.03 -27.51 11.97
C LEU A 8 -2.35 -26.53 12.93
N LYS A 9 -3.13 -25.81 13.74
CA LYS A 9 -2.59 -24.90 14.75
C LYS A 9 -1.72 -25.65 15.75
N GLY A 10 -2.21 -26.78 16.28
CA GLY A 10 -1.44 -27.62 17.21
C GLY A 10 -0.07 -27.99 16.64
N ARG A 11 -0.02 -28.44 15.38
CA ARG A 11 1.24 -28.78 14.70
C ARG A 11 2.13 -27.59 14.41
N LEU A 12 1.56 -26.44 14.05
CA LEU A 12 2.34 -25.23 13.74
C LEU A 12 2.95 -24.59 14.99
N GLU A 13 2.34 -24.79 16.15
CA GLU A 13 2.82 -24.26 17.44
C GLU A 13 3.76 -25.23 18.17
N GLU A 14 4.00 -26.42 17.61
CA GLU A 14 5.06 -27.32 18.08
C GLU A 14 6.42 -26.59 18.01
N PRO A 15 7.24 -26.65 19.08
CA PRO A 15 8.54 -26.01 19.09
C PRO A 15 9.45 -26.51 17.95
N VAL A 16 9.98 -25.58 17.16
CA VAL A 16 10.93 -25.86 16.08
C VAL A 16 12.34 -25.58 16.58
N ALA A 17 13.23 -26.57 16.47
CA ALA A 17 14.64 -26.40 16.80
C ALA A 17 15.40 -25.74 15.64
N LEU A 18 16.14 -24.67 15.94
CA LEU A 18 17.07 -24.02 15.01
C LEU A 18 18.43 -23.92 15.70
N GLY A 19 19.33 -24.85 15.35
CA GLY A 19 20.60 -25.01 16.06
C GLY A 19 20.40 -25.60 17.46
N THR A 20 20.84 -24.87 18.48
CA THR A 20 20.63 -25.25 19.90
C THR A 20 19.37 -24.64 20.52
N ASP A 21 18.74 -23.71 19.82
CA ASP A 21 17.62 -22.92 20.34
C ASP A 21 16.27 -23.48 19.88
N LEU A 22 15.27 -23.38 20.74
CA LEU A 22 13.88 -23.79 20.49
C LEU A 22 12.99 -22.57 20.31
N PHE A 23 12.24 -22.55 19.22
CA PHE A 23 11.33 -21.47 18.88
C PHE A 23 9.90 -21.98 18.83
N SER A 24 8.96 -21.29 19.46
CA SER A 24 7.52 -21.55 19.29
C SER A 24 6.93 -20.49 18.38
N LEU A 25 6.17 -20.92 17.39
CA LEU A 25 5.39 -20.01 16.56
C LEU A 25 4.07 -19.73 17.28
N LYS A 26 3.61 -18.48 17.22
CA LYS A 26 2.22 -18.16 17.56
C LYS A 26 1.44 -18.09 16.26
N THR A 27 0.42 -18.92 16.11
CA THR A 27 -0.31 -19.04 14.85
C THR A 27 -1.70 -18.44 14.97
N LEU A 28 -2.04 -17.59 13.99
CA LEU A 28 -3.38 -17.06 13.73
C LEU A 28 -3.90 -17.69 12.45
N ILE A 29 -5.06 -18.36 12.47
CA ILE A 29 -5.61 -19.05 11.29
C ILE A 29 -7.00 -18.52 10.93
N CYS A 30 -7.16 -18.01 9.71
CA CYS A 30 -8.46 -17.68 9.13
C CYS A 30 -8.79 -18.67 8.02
N ALA A 31 -9.97 -19.28 8.06
CA ALA A 31 -10.44 -20.20 7.02
C ALA A 31 -11.73 -19.69 6.35
N THR A 32 -11.78 -19.75 5.03
CA THR A 32 -12.97 -19.37 4.25
C THR A 32 -13.51 -20.59 3.49
N PRO A 33 -14.76 -21.03 3.75
CA PRO A 33 -15.37 -22.14 3.03
C PRO A 33 -15.59 -21.81 1.55
N LEU A 34 -15.17 -22.72 0.65
CA LEU A 34 -15.42 -22.58 -0.79
C LEU A 34 -16.92 -22.52 -1.14
N SER A 35 -17.79 -23.07 -0.29
CA SER A 35 -19.24 -22.99 -0.44
C SER A 35 -19.78 -21.56 -0.45
N LEU A 36 -19.10 -20.61 0.23
CA LEU A 36 -19.46 -19.19 0.19
C LEU A 36 -19.22 -18.55 -1.18
N ALA A 37 -18.42 -19.15 -2.04
CA ALA A 37 -18.11 -18.62 -3.36
C ALA A 37 -19.11 -19.05 -4.44
N ARG A 38 -19.97 -20.04 -4.14
CA ARG A 38 -20.88 -20.65 -5.12
C ARG A 38 -21.99 -19.71 -5.61
N THR A 39 -22.10 -18.52 -5.03
CA THR A 39 -23.13 -17.53 -5.35
C THR A 39 -22.69 -16.46 -6.35
N GLU A 40 -21.44 -16.46 -6.85
CA GLU A 40 -20.90 -15.38 -7.69
C GLU A 40 -20.12 -15.83 -8.93
N LEU A 41 -20.04 -14.94 -9.93
CA LEU A 41 -19.41 -15.13 -11.25
C LEU A 41 -17.87 -15.14 -11.24
N ASP A 42 -17.23 -14.65 -10.17
CA ASP A 42 -15.76 -14.68 -9.99
C ASP A 42 -15.38 -15.05 -8.53
N PRO A 43 -15.33 -16.36 -8.21
CA PRO A 43 -15.35 -16.84 -6.83
C PRO A 43 -14.00 -16.76 -6.09
N LEU A 44 -12.86 -16.93 -6.76
CA LEU A 44 -11.59 -17.16 -6.07
C LEU A 44 -10.91 -15.87 -5.59
N GLU A 45 -10.88 -14.82 -6.42
CA GLU A 45 -10.29 -13.54 -6.03
C GLU A 45 -11.05 -12.91 -4.84
N LYS A 46 -12.38 -13.01 -4.86
CA LYS A 46 -13.24 -12.51 -3.77
C LYS A 46 -13.07 -13.29 -2.47
N ILE A 47 -12.90 -14.62 -2.54
CA ILE A 47 -12.58 -15.43 -1.35
C ILE A 47 -11.28 -14.93 -0.70
N ILE A 48 -10.23 -14.72 -1.49
CA ILE A 48 -8.92 -14.27 -1.01
C ILE A 48 -9.05 -12.89 -0.36
N MET A 49 -9.81 -11.98 -1.00
CA MET A 49 -10.09 -10.66 -0.47
C MET A 49 -10.83 -10.72 0.87
N TRP A 50 -11.93 -11.47 0.97
CA TRP A 50 -12.70 -11.60 2.21
C TRP A 50 -11.88 -12.26 3.33
N SER A 51 -11.09 -13.28 3.00
CA SER A 51 -10.20 -13.95 3.93
C SER A 51 -9.16 -12.98 4.50
N SER A 52 -8.51 -12.18 3.65
CA SER A 52 -7.52 -11.17 4.05
C SER A 52 -8.13 -10.08 4.96
N ALA A 53 -9.35 -9.63 4.66
CA ALA A 53 -10.04 -8.63 5.47
C ALA A 53 -10.45 -9.17 6.85
N HIS A 54 -10.96 -10.40 6.90
CA HIS A 54 -11.32 -11.06 8.16
C HIS A 54 -10.06 -11.30 9.02
N PHE A 55 -8.98 -11.80 8.41
CA PHE A 55 -7.68 -11.97 9.07
C PHE A 55 -7.13 -10.67 9.66
N SER A 56 -7.22 -9.56 8.91
CA SER A 56 -6.78 -8.24 9.38
C SER A 56 -7.57 -7.74 10.60
N THR A 57 -8.86 -8.11 10.70
CA THR A 57 -9.70 -7.83 11.86
C THR A 57 -9.29 -8.68 13.06
N MET A 58 -9.08 -9.98 12.85
CA MET A 58 -8.60 -10.89 13.90
C MET A 58 -7.28 -10.43 14.51
N ARG A 59 -6.35 -9.90 13.70
CA ARG A 59 -5.05 -9.40 14.18
C ARG A 59 -5.16 -8.26 15.21
N LYS A 60 -6.29 -7.55 15.25
CA LYS A 60 -6.53 -6.46 16.22
C LYS A 60 -6.99 -6.97 17.57
N ASP A 61 -7.50 -8.19 17.65
CA ASP A 61 -7.97 -8.81 18.89
C ASP A 61 -7.04 -9.98 19.29
N PRO A 62 -6.16 -9.79 20.29
CA PRO A 62 -5.22 -10.81 20.71
C PRO A 62 -5.89 -12.04 21.34
N ALA A 63 -7.18 -11.99 21.69
CA ALA A 63 -7.94 -13.13 22.20
C ALA A 63 -8.42 -14.08 21.08
N VAL A 64 -8.41 -13.61 19.83
CA VAL A 64 -8.82 -14.41 18.67
C VAL A 64 -7.60 -15.10 18.07
N GLU A 65 -7.57 -16.44 18.14
CA GLU A 65 -6.47 -17.24 17.60
C GLU A 65 -6.82 -17.99 16.31
N TRP A 66 -8.11 -18.16 16.05
CA TRP A 66 -8.60 -18.71 14.79
C TRP A 66 -10.04 -18.26 14.54
N ALA A 67 -10.44 -18.24 13.27
CA ALA A 67 -11.80 -17.98 12.89
C ALA A 67 -12.15 -18.68 11.56
N ILE A 68 -13.43 -18.97 11.40
CA ILE A 68 -14.01 -19.42 10.14
C ILE A 68 -14.91 -18.29 9.66
N LEU A 69 -14.76 -17.90 8.40
CA LEU A 69 -15.70 -16.99 7.77
C LEU A 69 -17.01 -17.75 7.52
N GLU A 70 -18.05 -17.47 8.31
CA GLU A 70 -19.32 -18.19 8.26
C GLU A 70 -20.30 -17.63 7.21
N ALA A 71 -20.11 -16.39 6.81
CA ALA A 71 -20.93 -15.72 5.81
C ALA A 71 -20.08 -14.83 4.91
N ILE A 72 -20.52 -14.64 3.67
CA ILE A 72 -20.00 -13.57 2.82
C ILE A 72 -20.28 -12.26 3.56
N PRO A 73 -19.26 -11.47 3.92
CA PRO A 73 -19.51 -10.13 4.40
C PRO A 73 -20.26 -9.40 3.29
N GLU A 74 -21.49 -8.93 3.55
CA GLU A 74 -22.23 -8.08 2.61
C GLU A 74 -21.25 -7.05 2.05
N THR A 75 -20.98 -7.11 0.73
CA THR A 75 -19.98 -6.35 -0.04
C THR A 75 -19.30 -5.31 0.83
N ASN A 76 -18.26 -5.73 1.59
CA ASN A 76 -17.61 -4.98 2.67
C ASN A 76 -18.18 -3.56 2.81
N SER A 77 -19.32 -3.39 3.50
CA SER A 77 -19.99 -2.08 3.53
C SER A 77 -19.00 -0.99 3.94
N ASN A 78 -18.03 -1.34 4.79
CA ASN A 78 -16.91 -0.49 5.17
C ASN A 78 -15.86 -0.25 4.07
N ALA A 79 -15.42 -1.25 3.28
CA ALA A 79 -14.44 -1.01 2.21
C ALA A 79 -15.05 -0.29 1.01
N PHE A 80 -16.30 -0.61 0.65
CA PHE A 80 -17.04 0.14 -0.36
C PHE A 80 -17.31 1.57 0.10
N ARG A 81 -17.77 1.78 1.34
CA ARG A 81 -17.93 3.14 1.92
C ARG A 81 -16.59 3.88 1.98
N LEU A 82 -15.51 3.18 2.31
CA LEU A 82 -14.17 3.75 2.34
C LEU A 82 -13.72 4.13 0.93
N GLU A 83 -13.93 3.30 -0.09
CA GLU A 83 -13.62 3.66 -1.49
C GLU A 83 -14.43 4.88 -1.95
N GLN A 84 -15.74 4.91 -1.69
CA GLN A 84 -16.58 6.08 -1.99
C GLN A 84 -16.05 7.32 -1.26
N ARG A 85 -15.70 7.16 0.01
CA ARG A 85 -15.15 8.25 0.82
C ARG A 85 -13.79 8.72 0.31
N LEU A 86 -12.91 7.84 -0.15
CA LEU A 86 -11.64 8.18 -0.77
C LEU A 86 -11.85 8.95 -2.06
N ARG A 87 -12.85 8.56 -2.86
CA ARG A 87 -13.23 9.28 -4.08
C ARG A 87 -13.68 10.71 -3.75
N GLU A 88 -14.57 10.88 -2.77
CA GLU A 88 -14.98 12.19 -2.25
C GLU A 88 -13.78 13.00 -1.74
N ALA A 89 -12.90 12.37 -0.95
CA ALA A 89 -11.72 13.00 -0.36
C ALA A 89 -10.74 13.54 -1.41
N MET A 90 -10.57 12.82 -2.53
CA MET A 90 -9.75 13.28 -3.65
C MET A 90 -10.33 14.53 -4.31
N ASP A 91 -11.66 14.60 -4.43
CA ASP A 91 -12.35 15.72 -5.05
C ASP A 91 -12.48 16.93 -4.09
N GLN A 92 -12.37 16.70 -2.77
CA GLN A 92 -12.45 17.72 -1.70
C GLN A 92 -11.08 18.16 -1.15
N ASP A 93 -9.97 17.81 -1.80
CA ASP A 93 -8.60 18.19 -1.38
C ASP A 93 -8.25 17.80 0.08
N GLU A 94 -8.77 16.68 0.56
CA GLU A 94 -8.55 16.21 1.95
C GLU A 94 -7.22 15.45 2.13
N PHE A 95 -6.52 15.17 1.04
CA PHE A 95 -5.20 14.56 1.10
C PHE A 95 -4.12 15.64 1.24
N LEU A 96 -3.11 15.32 2.02
CA LEU A 96 -1.91 16.15 2.18
C LEU A 96 -0.66 15.28 2.20
N LEU A 97 0.49 15.91 1.98
CA LEU A 97 1.78 15.24 2.00
C LEU A 97 2.60 15.75 3.17
N HIS A 98 3.12 14.81 3.95
CA HIS A 98 4.24 15.09 4.85
C HIS A 98 5.54 14.70 4.14
N PHE A 99 6.61 15.45 4.38
CA PHE A 99 7.92 15.19 3.80
C PHE A 99 8.87 14.77 4.91
N GLN A 100 9.34 13.53 4.87
CA GLN A 100 10.32 13.02 5.82
C GLN A 100 11.73 13.30 5.27
N PRO A 101 12.56 14.10 5.97
CA PRO A 101 13.93 14.37 5.54
C PRO A 101 14.79 13.10 5.54
N ILE A 102 15.66 12.98 4.54
CA ILE A 102 16.69 11.95 4.45
C ILE A 102 18.04 12.66 4.61
N ILE A 103 18.80 12.24 5.61
CA ILE A 103 20.04 12.89 6.04
C ILE A 103 21.23 12.04 5.59
N SER A 104 22.22 12.68 4.96
CA SER A 104 23.50 12.04 4.67
C SER A 104 24.38 12.06 5.92
N GLN A 105 24.82 10.88 6.35
CA GLN A 105 25.74 10.75 7.49
C GLN A 105 27.11 11.37 7.22
N THR A 106 27.54 11.44 5.95
CA THR A 106 28.84 11.98 5.58
C THR A 106 28.82 13.50 5.40
N LEU A 107 27.70 14.05 4.93
CA LEU A 107 27.55 15.49 4.66
C LEU A 107 26.89 16.24 5.81
N ASP A 108 26.34 15.53 6.80
CA ASP A 108 25.56 16.05 7.94
C ASP A 108 24.48 17.05 7.48
N SER A 109 23.83 16.72 6.36
CA SER A 109 22.86 17.58 5.69
C SER A 109 21.70 16.78 5.13
N VAL A 110 20.56 17.46 4.93
CA VAL A 110 19.40 16.88 4.27
C VAL A 110 19.70 16.77 2.78
N VAL A 111 19.78 15.54 2.28
CA VAL A 111 20.05 15.25 0.86
C VAL A 111 18.78 15.02 0.06
N GLY A 112 17.69 14.61 0.71
CA GLY A 112 16.44 14.35 0.03
C GLY A 112 15.29 14.29 1.01
N CYS A 113 14.11 13.99 0.48
CA CYS A 113 12.95 13.70 1.31
C CYS A 113 12.07 12.62 0.71
N GLU A 114 11.32 11.95 1.57
CA GLU A 114 10.27 11.01 1.18
C GLU A 114 8.90 11.67 1.34
N ALA A 115 8.09 11.62 0.29
CA ALA A 115 6.72 12.10 0.32
C ALA A 115 5.78 11.02 0.87
N LEU A 116 5.15 11.35 1.99
CA LEU A 116 4.28 10.46 2.74
C LEU A 116 2.87 11.01 2.76
N ILE A 117 1.95 10.33 2.08
CA ILE A 117 0.55 10.74 2.04
C ILE A 117 -0.11 10.63 3.41
N ARG A 118 -0.96 11.59 3.73
CA ARG A 118 -1.86 11.60 4.89
C ARG A 118 -3.24 11.99 4.40
N TRP A 119 -4.26 11.48 5.07
CA TRP A 119 -5.63 11.85 4.78
C TRP A 119 -6.23 12.56 5.99
N GLN A 120 -6.62 13.81 5.79
CA GLN A 120 -7.29 14.64 6.76
C GLN A 120 -8.81 14.55 6.55
N ASP A 121 -9.39 13.42 6.97
CA ASP A 121 -10.84 13.27 6.93
C ASP A 121 -11.48 14.21 7.99
N PRO A 122 -12.30 15.20 7.61
CA PRO A 122 -13.01 16.07 8.56
C PRO A 122 -13.94 15.33 9.52
N ARG A 123 -14.25 14.06 9.26
CA ARG A 123 -15.05 13.19 10.13
C ARG A 123 -14.21 12.49 11.20
N SER A 124 -12.88 12.65 11.19
CA SER A 124 -11.96 12.08 12.16
C SER A 124 -11.24 13.19 12.93
N ASP A 125 -11.03 12.96 14.23
CA ASP A 125 -10.24 13.86 15.07
C ASP A 125 -8.72 13.76 14.81
N HIS A 126 -8.28 12.80 13.98
CA HIS A 126 -6.88 12.51 13.71
C HIS A 126 -6.63 12.20 12.23
N LEU A 127 -5.37 12.33 11.80
CA LEU A 127 -4.98 11.95 10.45
C LEU A 127 -5.22 10.45 10.24
N VAL A 128 -5.92 10.12 9.16
CA VAL A 128 -6.08 8.75 8.70
C VAL A 128 -4.77 8.35 8.02
N MET A 129 -4.10 7.33 8.59
CA MET A 129 -2.80 6.87 8.14
C MET A 129 -2.90 5.99 6.89
N PRO A 130 -1.87 5.94 6.02
CA PRO A 130 -1.87 5.15 4.79
C PRO A 130 -2.26 3.69 4.98
N MET A 131 -1.81 3.06 6.07
CA MET A 131 -2.14 1.66 6.38
C MET A 131 -3.64 1.38 6.49
N THR A 132 -4.46 2.40 6.73
CA THR A 132 -5.91 2.28 6.83
C THR A 132 -6.59 2.29 5.45
N PHE A 133 -6.09 3.06 4.49
CA PHE A 133 -6.78 3.32 3.23
C PHE A 133 -6.06 2.85 1.97
N MET A 134 -4.73 2.70 2.01
CA MET A 134 -3.94 2.24 0.86
C MET A 134 -4.37 0.87 0.35
N PRO A 135 -4.70 -0.13 1.19
CA PRO A 135 -5.18 -1.42 0.69
C PRO A 135 -6.45 -1.31 -0.17
N VAL A 136 -7.37 -0.39 0.18
CA VAL A 136 -8.59 -0.15 -0.61
C VAL A 136 -8.27 0.65 -1.88
N ALA A 137 -7.35 1.61 -1.80
CA ALA A 137 -6.89 2.35 -2.98
C ALA A 137 -6.25 1.39 -3.99
N GLU A 138 -5.33 0.52 -3.55
CA GLU A 138 -4.59 -0.45 -4.39
C GLU A 138 -5.50 -1.47 -5.08
N GLN A 139 -6.62 -1.85 -4.45
CA GLN A 139 -7.61 -2.76 -5.01
C GLN A 139 -8.59 -2.06 -5.97
N SER A 140 -8.46 -0.74 -6.19
CA SER A 140 -9.35 0.05 -7.04
C SER A 140 -8.57 0.91 -8.04
N GLU A 141 -9.27 1.50 -9.00
CA GLU A 141 -8.70 2.48 -9.94
C GLU A 141 -8.23 3.78 -9.25
N LEU A 142 -8.56 3.97 -7.96
CA LEU A 142 -8.16 5.15 -7.20
C LEU A 142 -6.64 5.22 -7.00
N ILE A 143 -5.93 4.08 -6.93
CA ILE A 143 -4.47 4.10 -6.74
C ILE A 143 -3.75 4.84 -7.86
N HIS A 144 -4.23 4.72 -9.10
CA HIS A 144 -3.66 5.42 -10.25
C HIS A 144 -3.90 6.92 -10.16
N ARG A 145 -5.16 7.33 -9.89
CA ARG A 145 -5.50 8.74 -9.70
C ARG A 145 -4.70 9.36 -8.55
N LEU A 146 -4.59 8.64 -7.43
CA LEU A 146 -3.89 9.09 -6.23
C LEU A 146 -2.39 9.25 -6.51
N GLY A 147 -1.77 8.31 -7.23
CA GLY A 147 -0.38 8.41 -7.65
C GLY A 147 -0.06 9.64 -8.49
N LEU A 148 -0.91 9.96 -9.46
CA LEU A 148 -0.74 11.16 -10.28
C LEU A 148 -0.91 12.43 -9.44
N TRP A 149 -1.89 12.45 -8.54
CA TRP A 149 -2.09 13.55 -7.59
C TRP A 149 -0.87 13.73 -6.67
N ILE A 150 -0.33 12.65 -6.10
CA ILE A 150 0.89 12.67 -5.28
C ILE A 150 2.06 13.24 -6.09
N THR A 151 2.27 12.72 -7.30
CA THR A 151 3.36 13.16 -8.19
C THR A 151 3.27 14.67 -8.45
N ALA A 152 2.08 15.19 -8.77
CA ALA A 152 1.88 16.61 -9.03
C ALA A 152 2.13 17.48 -7.77
N ARG A 153 1.69 17.01 -6.60
CA ARG A 153 1.90 17.71 -5.32
C ARG A 153 3.37 17.74 -4.93
N VAL A 154 4.11 16.64 -5.13
CA VAL A 154 5.56 16.58 -4.87
C VAL A 154 6.32 17.44 -5.87
N ALA A 155 6.00 17.38 -7.15
CA ALA A 155 6.64 18.23 -8.16
C ALA A 155 6.44 19.73 -7.86
N ARG A 156 5.22 20.12 -7.46
CA ARG A 156 4.95 21.49 -7.01
C ARG A 156 5.78 21.87 -5.77
N GLN A 157 5.86 20.99 -4.78
CA GLN A 157 6.62 21.24 -3.56
C GLN A 157 8.12 21.36 -3.85
N ALA A 158 8.66 20.47 -4.68
CA ALA A 158 10.06 20.47 -5.10
C ALA A 158 10.42 21.77 -5.82
N ARG A 159 9.55 22.23 -6.72
CA ARG A 159 9.73 23.51 -7.41
C ARG A 159 9.73 24.69 -6.43
N SER A 160 8.78 24.73 -5.50
CA SER A 160 8.71 25.76 -4.47
C SER A 160 9.95 25.77 -3.56
N MET A 161 10.48 24.60 -3.21
CA MET A 161 11.71 24.48 -2.42
C MET A 161 12.92 25.00 -3.19
N GLN A 162 13.07 24.66 -4.49
CA GLN A 162 14.14 25.21 -5.34
C GLN A 162 14.07 26.75 -5.44
N GLU A 163 12.88 27.30 -5.60
CA GLU A 163 12.67 28.76 -5.65
C GLU A 163 12.99 29.45 -4.33
N ALA A 164 12.83 28.75 -3.21
CA ALA A 164 13.25 29.20 -1.88
C ALA A 164 14.74 28.96 -1.59
N GLY A 165 15.51 28.40 -2.52
CA GLY A 165 16.93 28.08 -2.36
C GLY A 165 17.22 26.76 -1.62
N LEU A 166 16.19 25.96 -1.34
CA LEU A 166 16.30 24.64 -0.73
C LEU A 166 16.46 23.57 -1.82
N ASN A 167 17.70 23.35 -2.24
CA ASN A 167 18.03 22.38 -3.28
C ASN A 167 18.34 21.02 -2.66
N LEU A 168 17.38 20.10 -2.71
CA LEU A 168 17.57 18.68 -2.40
C LEU A 168 18.09 17.93 -3.62
N GLU A 169 18.85 16.86 -3.39
CA GLU A 169 19.34 15.96 -4.43
C GLU A 169 18.24 15.08 -5.00
N PHE A 170 17.23 14.72 -4.20
CA PHE A 170 16.10 13.92 -4.67
C PHE A 170 14.83 14.07 -3.82
N TYR A 171 13.71 13.70 -4.43
CA TYR A 171 12.38 13.61 -3.85
C TYR A 171 11.83 12.21 -4.11
N SER A 172 11.44 11.51 -3.06
CA SER A 172 11.05 10.10 -3.13
C SER A 172 9.54 9.92 -3.15
N LEU A 173 9.05 9.11 -4.08
CA LEU A 173 7.64 8.70 -4.20
C LEU A 173 7.51 7.20 -3.99
N ASN A 174 6.60 6.78 -3.13
CA ASN A 174 6.22 5.37 -3.01
C ASN A 174 5.33 4.97 -4.21
N ALA A 175 5.66 3.86 -4.87
CA ALA A 175 4.86 3.28 -5.94
C ALA A 175 4.29 1.92 -5.54
N ALA A 176 2.97 1.77 -5.67
CA ALA A 176 2.29 0.50 -5.45
C ALA A 176 2.39 -0.41 -6.68
N VAL A 177 2.29 -1.73 -6.45
CA VAL A 177 2.34 -2.76 -7.51
C VAL A 177 1.36 -2.48 -8.65
N PRO A 178 0.06 -2.19 -8.40
CA PRO A 178 -0.89 -1.96 -9.49
C PRO A 178 -0.47 -0.81 -10.39
N GLN A 179 0.12 0.26 -9.82
CA GLN A 179 0.60 1.41 -10.59
C GLN A 179 1.74 1.02 -11.52
N LEU A 180 2.71 0.25 -11.02
CA LEU A 180 3.85 -0.21 -11.82
C LEU A 180 3.42 -1.19 -12.92
N MET A 181 2.29 -1.88 -12.74
CA MET A 181 1.67 -2.73 -13.75
C MET A 181 0.89 -1.94 -14.81
N HIS A 182 0.61 -0.66 -14.58
CA HIS A 182 -0.10 0.19 -15.53
C HIS A 182 0.86 0.75 -16.59
N GLY A 183 0.66 0.41 -17.86
CA GLY A 183 1.61 0.71 -18.94
C GLY A 183 1.87 2.20 -19.22
N SER A 184 1.07 3.11 -18.65
CA SER A 184 1.30 4.57 -18.75
C SER A 184 1.97 5.19 -17.53
N PHE A 185 2.21 4.45 -16.45
CA PHE A 185 2.67 5.00 -15.17
C PHE A 185 3.94 5.82 -15.31
N SER A 186 5.01 5.23 -15.84
CA SER A 186 6.31 5.91 -16.05
C SER A 186 6.15 7.19 -16.86
N ARG A 187 5.42 7.12 -17.98
CA ARG A 187 5.19 8.24 -18.88
C ARG A 187 4.43 9.38 -18.21
N GLU A 188 3.34 9.09 -17.50
CA GLU A 188 2.53 10.11 -16.83
C GLU A 188 3.28 10.75 -15.66
N THR A 189 3.98 9.95 -14.85
CA THR A 189 4.81 10.45 -13.74
C THR A 189 5.88 11.40 -14.27
N LEU A 190 6.62 11.01 -15.31
CA LEU A 190 7.65 11.87 -15.91
C LEU A 190 7.07 13.10 -16.61
N ARG A 191 5.90 12.98 -17.25
CA ARG A 191 5.21 14.11 -17.86
C ARG A 191 4.89 15.17 -16.79
N ILE A 192 4.23 14.77 -15.70
CA ILE A 192 3.87 15.66 -14.60
C ILE A 192 5.14 16.28 -14.00
N TRP A 193 6.17 15.49 -13.74
CA TRP A 193 7.43 16.00 -13.18
C TRP A 193 8.05 17.11 -14.04
N ARG A 194 8.10 16.90 -15.36
CA ARG A 194 8.64 17.86 -16.33
C ARG A 194 7.78 19.10 -16.50
N GLU A 195 6.47 19.02 -16.30
CA GLU A 195 5.57 20.20 -16.35
C GLU A 195 5.92 21.26 -15.30
N PHE A 196 6.53 20.86 -14.18
CA PHE A 196 7.06 21.79 -13.18
C PHE A 196 8.51 22.22 -13.44
N GLY A 197 9.07 21.86 -14.61
CA GLY A 197 10.44 22.23 -15.00
C GLY A 197 11.54 21.52 -14.20
N LEU A 198 11.22 20.40 -13.55
CA LEU A 198 12.16 19.65 -12.73
C LEU A 198 12.92 18.61 -13.56
N PRO A 199 14.25 18.48 -13.38
CA PRO A 199 15.00 17.41 -14.03
C PRO A 199 14.55 16.03 -13.47
N PRO A 200 14.39 15.00 -14.33
CA PRO A 200 14.00 13.66 -13.90
C PRO A 200 14.93 13.04 -12.87
N SER A 201 16.22 13.42 -12.85
CA SER A 201 17.20 12.92 -11.88
C SER A 201 16.90 13.25 -10.43
N LEU A 202 16.02 14.23 -10.17
CA LEU A 202 15.56 14.56 -8.81
C LEU A 202 14.41 13.67 -8.35
N LEU A 203 13.81 12.87 -9.24
CA LEU A 203 12.73 11.98 -8.89
C LEU A 203 13.28 10.61 -8.51
N LYS A 204 13.01 10.17 -7.29
CA LYS A 204 13.27 8.81 -6.84
C LYS A 204 11.93 8.08 -6.68
N VAL A 205 11.79 6.92 -7.32
CA VAL A 205 10.62 6.06 -7.11
C VAL A 205 11.03 4.91 -6.21
N GLU A 206 10.34 4.77 -5.09
CA GLU A 206 10.55 3.73 -4.10
C GLU A 206 9.55 2.60 -4.31
N ILE A 207 10.06 1.37 -4.29
CA ILE A 207 9.31 0.14 -4.46
C ILE A 207 9.65 -0.79 -3.30
N THR A 208 8.66 -1.54 -2.83
CA THR A 208 8.89 -2.55 -1.78
C THR A 208 9.48 -3.83 -2.38
N GLU A 209 10.11 -4.67 -1.56
CA GLU A 209 10.66 -5.95 -2.01
C GLU A 209 9.58 -6.87 -2.60
N SER A 210 8.36 -6.84 -2.05
CA SER A 210 7.22 -7.60 -2.56
C SER A 210 6.89 -7.27 -4.03
N VAL A 211 7.11 -6.02 -4.44
CA VAL A 211 6.95 -5.61 -5.84
C VAL A 211 7.91 -6.40 -6.73
N MET A 212 9.15 -6.59 -6.31
CA MET A 212 10.15 -7.34 -7.08
C MET A 212 9.79 -8.82 -7.21
N ALA A 213 9.03 -9.42 -6.28
CA ALA A 213 8.61 -10.81 -6.42
C ALA A 213 7.63 -11.02 -7.59
N GLU A 214 6.83 -10.01 -7.94
CA GLU A 214 5.86 -10.03 -9.02
C GLU A 214 6.52 -9.72 -10.39
N HIS A 215 7.41 -10.61 -10.85
CA HIS A 215 8.09 -10.43 -12.13
C HIS A 215 7.11 -10.44 -13.32
N ARG A 216 6.89 -9.26 -13.91
CA ARG A 216 6.06 -9.06 -15.11
C ARG A 216 6.74 -8.14 -16.12
N PRO A 217 6.62 -8.39 -17.44
CA PRO A 217 7.30 -7.58 -18.47
C PRO A 217 6.93 -6.09 -18.45
N VAL A 218 5.66 -5.75 -18.19
CA VAL A 218 5.17 -4.36 -18.16
C VAL A 218 5.80 -3.57 -17.02
N MET A 219 5.92 -4.17 -15.84
CA MET A 219 6.60 -3.54 -14.70
C MET A 219 8.08 -3.29 -15.03
N ALA A 220 8.76 -4.27 -15.63
CA ALA A 220 10.15 -4.10 -16.04
C ALA A 220 10.32 -2.98 -17.09
N GLU A 221 9.38 -2.83 -18.03
CA GLU A 221 9.34 -1.72 -18.98
C GLU A 221 9.22 -0.37 -18.28
N ASN A 222 8.25 -0.24 -17.36
CA ASN A 222 8.04 0.99 -16.59
C ASN A 222 9.26 1.37 -15.76
N LEU A 223 9.90 0.41 -15.10
CA LEU A 223 11.11 0.65 -14.32
C LEU A 223 12.29 1.08 -15.21
N ARG A 224 12.43 0.49 -16.41
CA ARG A 224 13.43 0.95 -17.40
C ARG A 224 13.18 2.38 -17.82
N HIS A 225 11.94 2.73 -18.19
CA HIS A 225 11.59 4.09 -18.59
C HIS A 225 11.77 5.14 -17.50
N LEU A 226 11.67 4.77 -16.22
CA LEU A 226 11.94 5.69 -15.10
C LEU A 226 13.44 5.88 -14.84
N ARG A 227 14.25 4.87 -15.16
CA ARG A 227 15.71 4.89 -14.98
C ARG A 227 16.41 5.66 -16.11
N ASP A 228 15.94 5.49 -17.35
CA ASP A 228 16.54 6.04 -18.56
C ASP A 228 16.13 7.51 -18.80
#